data_AF-A0AAU4AX34-F1
#
_entry.id   AF-A0AAU4AX34-F1
#
_cell.length_a   1.000
_cell.length_b   1.000
_cell.length_c   1.000
_cell.angle_alpha   90.00
_cell.angle_beta   90.00
_cell.angle_gamma   90.00
#
_symmetry.space_group_name_H-M   'P 1'
#
loop_
_entity.id
_entity.type
_entity.pdbx_description
1 polymer ?
#
loop_
_entity_poly.entity_id
_entity_poly.type
_entity_poly.pdbx_seq_one_letter_code
_entity_poly.pdbx_strand_id
1 'polypeptide(L)'
;MLEVLGWASLAVGTFIGADAYHSMRSGKAIHGWAAVPVELVIMAAALAGGRWAVRQGRRHRAPLLGSLETLADGEEIVLFLRAFVDDAGFASIPSGPAKGGPWAATSRTEEQQIARATAPFGRLVALGRPSDRLPQAGAARHYASDHDWQNQVLTAMDRAGLILLACGPGRSLRWEVEQVVARNQPERLVLIGVRDDRQYASFKAATLDLFPQPLPEAPADPERHGEMSRTYTRSVIWFDADWTPHPVGLGDQDPEVRVDKLIKPHAWVESTFPLAIRPVFQRAARAVPGLPARRIDQRPRPATAAVAILALMLSTALILGLVHLKGEETLTMSLFVYLPVSVLLYRVWRGGHVAVLLVKLLGGLFGALCLSLPVLFSRIHESSGGARTTFVLLAGAGLLISTFLLHREVVHEWVASQALVTPRAPK
;
A
#
# COMPACT_ATOMS: atom_id res chain seq x y z
N MET A 1 -14.05 8.46 -17.07
CA MET A 1 -14.45 7.29 -17.87
C MET A 1 -13.32 6.26 -18.01
N LEU A 2 -12.14 6.62 -18.53
CA LEU A 2 -11.02 5.68 -18.72
C LEU A 2 -10.61 4.89 -17.47
N GLU A 3 -10.56 5.53 -16.29
CA GLU A 3 -10.23 4.82 -15.05
C GLU A 3 -11.28 3.76 -14.68
N VAL A 4 -12.57 4.04 -14.89
CA VAL A 4 -13.66 3.08 -14.62
C VAL A 4 -13.59 1.91 -15.59
N LEU A 5 -13.39 2.18 -16.89
CA LEU A 5 -13.18 1.14 -17.90
C LEU A 5 -11.94 0.29 -17.60
N GLY A 6 -10.87 0.93 -17.12
CA GLY A 6 -9.66 0.25 -16.70
C GLY A 6 -9.91 -0.71 -15.54
N TRP A 7 -10.61 -0.28 -14.49
CA TRP A 7 -10.99 -1.16 -13.37
C TRP A 7 -11.92 -2.30 -13.80
N ALA A 8 -12.90 -2.03 -14.66
CA ALA A 8 -13.77 -3.08 -15.21
C ALA A 8 -12.97 -4.12 -16.01
N SER A 9 -12.05 -3.67 -16.86
CA SER A 9 -11.17 -4.56 -17.63
C SER A 9 -10.25 -5.40 -16.74
N LEU A 10 -9.72 -4.82 -15.65
CA LEU A 10 -8.97 -5.58 -14.65
C LEU A 10 -9.83 -6.67 -13.99
N ALA A 11 -11.08 -6.36 -13.62
CA ALA A 11 -11.99 -7.33 -13.02
C ALA A 11 -12.36 -8.47 -13.98
N VAL A 12 -12.59 -8.17 -15.25
CA VAL A 12 -12.85 -9.18 -16.30
C VAL A 12 -11.64 -10.06 -16.52
N GLY A 13 -10.46 -9.47 -16.73
CA GLY A 13 -9.22 -10.23 -16.82
C GLY A 13 -9.00 -11.07 -15.57
N THR A 14 -9.47 -10.58 -14.41
CA THR A 14 -9.35 -11.31 -13.16
C THR A 14 -10.10 -12.62 -13.15
N PHE A 15 -11.37 -12.52 -13.52
CA PHE A 15 -12.28 -13.64 -13.57
C PHE A 15 -11.80 -14.71 -14.56
N ILE A 16 -11.37 -14.31 -15.76
CA ILE A 16 -10.86 -15.22 -16.80
C ILE A 16 -9.62 -15.96 -16.32
N GLY A 17 -8.68 -15.25 -15.67
CA GLY A 17 -7.48 -15.88 -15.13
C GLY A 17 -7.75 -16.91 -14.03
N ALA A 18 -8.74 -16.65 -13.18
CA ALA A 18 -9.14 -17.58 -12.13
C ALA A 18 -9.76 -18.86 -12.69
N ASP A 19 -10.57 -18.76 -13.74
CA ASP A 19 -11.16 -19.90 -14.43
C ASP A 19 -10.10 -20.77 -15.12
N ALA A 20 -9.18 -20.15 -15.87
CA ALA A 20 -8.05 -20.85 -16.49
C ALA A 20 -7.18 -21.56 -15.44
N TYR A 21 -6.88 -20.89 -14.32
CA TYR A 21 -6.14 -21.48 -13.21
C TYR A 21 -6.88 -22.66 -12.56
N HIS A 22 -8.19 -22.55 -12.37
CA HIS A 22 -9.01 -23.63 -11.84
C HIS A 22 -9.02 -24.85 -12.78
N SER A 23 -9.13 -24.62 -14.09
CA SER A 23 -9.08 -25.66 -15.11
C SER A 23 -7.75 -26.43 -15.09
N MET A 24 -6.63 -25.70 -15.03
CA MET A 24 -5.30 -26.31 -14.90
C MET A 24 -5.13 -27.13 -13.62
N ARG A 25 -5.63 -26.61 -12.48
CA ARG A 25 -5.46 -27.25 -11.17
C ARG A 25 -6.38 -28.45 -10.95
N SER A 26 -7.60 -28.40 -11.48
CA SER A 26 -8.60 -29.47 -11.31
C SER A 26 -8.42 -30.62 -12.31
N GLY A 27 -7.61 -30.44 -13.35
CA GLY A 27 -7.50 -31.37 -14.46
C GLY A 27 -8.76 -31.43 -15.34
N LYS A 28 -9.73 -30.53 -15.12
CA LYS A 28 -10.99 -30.46 -15.85
C LYS A 28 -11.14 -29.07 -16.46
N ALA A 29 -11.00 -28.97 -17.77
CA ALA A 29 -11.26 -27.74 -18.50
C ALA A 29 -12.73 -27.69 -18.94
N ILE A 30 -13.51 -26.75 -18.41
CA ILE A 30 -14.95 -26.58 -18.70
C ILE A 30 -15.18 -26.36 -20.20
N HIS A 31 -14.29 -25.60 -20.85
CA HIS A 31 -14.34 -25.26 -22.28
C HIS A 31 -13.32 -26.07 -23.12
N GLY A 32 -12.71 -27.11 -22.54
CA GLY A 32 -11.66 -27.91 -23.17
C GLY A 32 -10.26 -27.30 -23.06
N TRP A 33 -9.23 -28.14 -23.10
CA TRP A 33 -7.83 -27.71 -22.88
C TRP A 33 -7.30 -26.72 -23.91
N ALA A 34 -7.86 -26.68 -25.11
CA ALA A 34 -7.51 -25.71 -26.14
C ALA A 34 -7.98 -24.27 -25.82
N ALA A 35 -8.99 -24.10 -24.95
CA ALA A 35 -9.49 -22.79 -24.54
C ALA A 35 -8.56 -22.11 -23.52
N VAL A 36 -7.90 -22.89 -22.65
CA VAL A 36 -7.01 -22.38 -21.60
C VAL A 36 -5.94 -21.40 -22.12
N PRO A 37 -5.17 -21.68 -23.19
CA PRO A 37 -4.20 -20.70 -23.71
C PRO A 37 -4.88 -19.42 -24.22
N VAL A 38 -6.07 -19.51 -24.81
CA VAL A 38 -6.83 -18.35 -25.28
C VAL A 38 -7.30 -17.51 -24.11
N GLU A 39 -7.85 -18.13 -23.06
CA GLU A 39 -8.25 -17.49 -21.81
C GLU A 39 -7.07 -16.77 -21.15
N LEU A 40 -5.88 -17.39 -21.12
CA LEU A 40 -4.67 -16.77 -20.58
C LEU A 40 -4.22 -15.54 -21.39
N VAL A 41 -4.34 -15.59 -22.72
CA VAL A 41 -4.06 -14.43 -23.58
C VAL A 41 -5.07 -13.30 -23.35
N ILE A 42 -6.36 -13.62 -23.27
CA ILE A 42 -7.41 -12.62 -22.99
C ILE A 42 -7.21 -12.01 -21.59
N MET A 43 -6.91 -12.85 -20.59
CA MET A 43 -6.53 -12.40 -19.25
C MET A 43 -5.37 -11.41 -19.33
N ALA A 44 -4.27 -11.78 -19.98
CA ALA A 44 -3.08 -10.93 -20.09
C ALA A 44 -3.40 -9.59 -20.79
N ALA A 45 -4.13 -9.61 -21.89
CA ALA A 45 -4.54 -8.43 -22.63
C ALA A 45 -5.47 -7.52 -21.80
N ALA A 46 -6.46 -8.09 -21.11
CA ALA A 46 -7.38 -7.34 -20.25
C ALA A 46 -6.64 -6.73 -19.05
N LEU A 47 -5.72 -7.47 -18.43
CA LEU A 47 -4.92 -6.94 -17.31
C LEU A 47 -3.98 -5.82 -17.77
N ALA A 48 -3.29 -5.99 -18.90
CA ALA A 48 -2.39 -4.97 -19.45
C ALA A 48 -3.17 -3.72 -19.90
N GLY A 49 -4.24 -3.90 -20.68
CA GLY A 49 -5.11 -2.82 -21.15
C GLY A 49 -5.80 -2.08 -20.01
N GLY A 50 -6.29 -2.82 -19.00
CA GLY A 50 -6.87 -2.26 -17.79
C GLY A 50 -5.89 -1.39 -17.00
N ARG A 51 -4.67 -1.89 -16.76
CA ARG A 51 -3.61 -1.11 -16.09
C ARG A 51 -3.24 0.15 -16.88
N TRP A 52 -3.12 0.04 -18.20
CA TRP A 52 -2.86 1.17 -19.08
C TRP A 52 -3.99 2.21 -19.00
N ALA A 53 -5.25 1.78 -19.08
CA ALA A 53 -6.41 2.68 -19.04
C ALA A 53 -6.55 3.39 -17.68
N VAL A 54 -6.31 2.69 -16.56
CA VAL A 54 -6.24 3.32 -15.22
C VAL A 54 -5.13 4.37 -15.17
N ARG A 55 -3.94 4.03 -15.66
CA ARG A 55 -2.79 4.95 -15.68
C ARG A 55 -3.08 6.20 -16.52
N GLN A 56 -3.58 6.03 -17.75
CA GLN A 56 -3.92 7.16 -18.61
C GLN A 56 -5.05 8.00 -18.01
N GLY A 57 -6.10 7.37 -17.48
CA GLY A 57 -7.19 8.06 -16.81
C GLY A 57 -6.71 8.94 -15.65
N ARG A 58 -5.71 8.48 -14.90
CA ARG A 58 -5.08 9.27 -13.83
C ARG A 58 -4.19 10.39 -14.35
N ARG A 59 -3.45 10.19 -15.43
CA ARG A 59 -2.66 11.26 -16.07
C ARG A 59 -3.55 12.40 -16.57
N HIS A 60 -4.72 12.09 -17.14
CA HIS A 60 -5.70 13.10 -17.54
C HIS A 60 -6.35 13.86 -16.38
N ARG A 61 -6.28 13.30 -15.16
CA ARG A 61 -6.80 13.92 -13.93
C ARG A 61 -5.69 14.54 -13.08
N ALA A 62 -4.43 14.37 -13.48
CA ALA A 62 -3.32 14.90 -12.71
C ALA A 62 -3.35 16.43 -12.79
N PRO A 63 -3.34 17.12 -11.64
CA PRO A 63 -3.55 18.55 -11.62
C PRO A 63 -2.35 19.29 -12.23
N LEU A 64 -2.66 20.25 -13.10
CA LEU A 64 -1.71 21.18 -13.69
C LEU A 64 -1.68 22.45 -12.85
N LEU A 65 -0.47 22.90 -12.52
CA LEU A 65 -0.24 24.15 -11.81
C LEU A 65 0.09 25.25 -12.81
N GLY A 66 -0.57 26.40 -12.65
CA GLY A 66 -0.28 27.58 -13.45
C GLY A 66 1.13 28.11 -13.22
N SER A 67 1.56 28.15 -11.95
CA SER A 67 2.91 28.51 -11.50
C SER A 67 3.15 27.93 -10.11
N LEU A 68 4.42 27.72 -9.73
CA LEU A 68 4.79 27.37 -8.36
C LEU A 68 4.79 28.61 -7.44
N GLU A 69 4.94 29.80 -8.03
CA GLU A 69 4.89 31.08 -7.31
C GLU A 69 3.46 31.45 -6.90
N THR A 70 2.47 31.16 -7.76
CA THR A 70 1.07 31.57 -7.57
C THR A 70 0.23 30.55 -6.81
N LEU A 71 0.84 29.62 -6.06
CA LEU A 71 0.09 28.72 -5.18
C LEU A 71 -0.59 29.53 -4.09
N ALA A 72 -1.82 29.14 -3.70
CA ALA A 72 -2.63 29.93 -2.77
C ALA A 72 -1.90 30.17 -1.43
N ASP A 73 -2.13 31.33 -0.82
CA ASP A 73 -1.58 31.64 0.49
C ASP A 73 -2.07 30.61 1.52
N GLY A 74 -1.14 29.98 2.22
CA GLY A 74 -1.42 28.90 3.17
C GLY A 74 -1.50 27.49 2.56
N GLU A 75 -1.35 27.32 1.24
CA GLU A 75 -1.20 25.97 0.64
C GLU A 75 0.18 25.40 1.02
N GLU A 76 0.20 24.49 1.99
CA GLU A 76 1.41 23.72 2.36
C GLU A 76 1.80 22.79 1.20
N ILE A 77 3.09 22.80 0.84
CA ILE A 77 3.62 21.99 -0.26
C ILE A 77 4.81 21.14 0.17
N VAL A 78 4.94 20.02 -0.53
CA VAL A 78 6.13 19.18 -0.55
C VAL A 78 6.77 19.33 -1.92
N LEU A 79 7.96 19.92 -1.98
CA LEU A 79 8.68 20.09 -3.24
C LEU A 79 9.44 18.81 -3.58
N PHE A 80 9.21 18.28 -4.78
CA PHE A 80 9.92 17.11 -5.28
C PHE A 80 10.88 17.48 -6.40
N LEU A 81 12.17 17.47 -6.07
CA LEU A 81 13.30 17.71 -6.96
C LEU A 81 13.84 16.37 -7.46
N ARG A 82 13.98 16.23 -8.77
CA ARG A 82 14.54 15.03 -9.40
C ARG A 82 14.94 15.32 -10.84
N ALA A 83 15.90 14.55 -11.34
CA ALA A 83 16.20 14.59 -12.75
C ALA A 83 15.02 14.04 -13.58
N PHE A 84 14.78 14.61 -14.76
CA PHE A 84 13.71 14.12 -15.62
C PHE A 84 13.93 12.67 -16.10
N VAL A 85 15.18 12.19 -16.14
CA VAL A 85 15.46 10.79 -16.49
C VAL A 85 14.81 9.80 -15.51
N ASP A 86 14.59 10.22 -14.26
CA ASP A 86 13.99 9.41 -13.20
C ASP A 86 12.45 9.33 -13.29
N ASP A 87 11.80 10.14 -14.15
CA ASP A 87 10.33 10.17 -14.31
C ASP A 87 9.75 8.78 -14.58
N ALA A 88 10.40 8.00 -15.45
CA ALA A 88 9.92 6.68 -15.85
C ALA A 88 9.94 5.69 -14.69
N GLY A 89 10.95 5.79 -13.82
CA GLY A 89 11.09 4.98 -12.61
C GLY A 89 10.02 5.30 -11.58
N PHE A 90 9.82 6.58 -11.27
CA PHE A 90 8.77 7.02 -10.34
C PHE A 90 7.34 6.80 -10.88
N ALA A 91 7.17 6.79 -12.20
CA ALA A 91 5.91 6.45 -12.85
C ALA A 91 5.68 4.94 -13.00
N SER A 92 6.61 4.10 -12.52
CA SER A 92 6.43 2.66 -12.44
C SER A 92 5.47 2.29 -11.32
N ILE A 93 4.77 1.18 -11.50
CA ILE A 93 3.91 0.59 -10.48
C ILE A 93 4.76 -0.49 -9.79
N PRO A 94 5.01 -0.40 -8.47
CA PRO A 94 5.74 -1.43 -7.75
C PRO A 94 5.12 -2.80 -8.00
N SER A 95 5.94 -3.73 -8.44
CA SER A 95 5.53 -5.13 -8.52
C SER A 95 5.52 -5.67 -7.10
N GLY A 96 4.32 -5.84 -6.52
CA GLY A 96 4.16 -6.52 -5.25
C GLY A 96 4.73 -7.95 -5.30
N PRO A 97 4.92 -8.62 -4.15
CA PRO A 97 5.47 -9.97 -4.11
C PRO A 97 4.81 -10.89 -5.14
N ALA A 98 5.63 -11.62 -5.91
CA ALA A 98 5.16 -12.58 -6.91
C ALA A 98 4.14 -13.59 -6.34
N LYS A 99 4.24 -13.89 -5.04
CA LYS A 99 3.34 -14.77 -4.29
C LYS A 99 1.88 -14.29 -4.22
N GLY A 100 1.61 -13.01 -4.44
CA GLY A 100 0.25 -12.46 -4.43
C GLY A 100 -0.51 -12.60 -5.76
N GLY A 101 0.15 -13.06 -6.82
CA GLY A 101 -0.43 -13.13 -8.16
C GLY A 101 -0.75 -11.74 -8.76
N PRO A 102 -1.34 -11.69 -9.97
CA PRO A 102 -1.67 -10.44 -10.66
C PRO A 102 -2.63 -9.51 -9.88
N TRP A 103 -3.28 -10.02 -8.83
CA TRP A 103 -4.23 -9.33 -7.95
C TRP A 103 -3.58 -8.44 -6.90
N ALA A 104 -2.32 -8.71 -6.54
CA ALA A 104 -1.64 -8.04 -5.42
C ALA A 104 -0.87 -6.77 -5.83
N ALA A 105 -0.77 -6.48 -7.12
CA ALA A 105 -0.16 -5.25 -7.61
C ALA A 105 -1.10 -4.06 -7.33
N THR A 106 -0.61 -3.06 -6.62
CA THR A 106 -1.27 -1.74 -6.60
C THR A 106 -1.44 -1.21 -8.02
N SER A 107 -2.43 -0.33 -8.23
CA SER A 107 -2.53 0.43 -9.47
C SER A 107 -1.80 1.77 -9.39
N ARG A 108 -1.24 2.14 -8.23
CA ARG A 108 -0.58 3.44 -8.00
C ARG A 108 0.90 3.37 -8.36
N THR A 109 1.36 4.43 -9.02
CA THR A 109 2.80 4.62 -9.29
C THR A 109 3.55 4.91 -7.99
N GLU A 110 4.88 4.80 -8.00
CA GLU A 110 5.69 5.20 -6.84
C GLU A 110 5.54 6.67 -6.50
N GLU A 111 5.50 7.56 -7.50
CA GLU A 111 5.27 8.99 -7.25
C GLU A 111 3.92 9.23 -6.54
N GLN A 112 2.87 8.50 -6.90
CA GLN A 112 1.57 8.57 -6.22
C GLN A 112 1.63 8.05 -4.78
N GLN A 113 2.46 7.05 -4.52
CA GLN A 113 2.66 6.52 -3.18
C GLN A 113 3.46 7.48 -2.31
N ILE A 114 4.51 8.10 -2.85
CA ILE A 114 5.26 9.18 -2.18
C ILE A 114 4.33 10.36 -1.88
N ALA A 115 3.53 10.81 -2.85
CA ALA A 115 2.58 11.91 -2.64
C ALA A 115 1.60 11.65 -1.50
N ARG A 116 1.15 10.40 -1.32
CA ARG A 116 0.30 10.00 -0.21
C ARG A 116 1.06 9.88 1.10
N ALA A 117 2.28 9.32 1.05
CA ALA A 117 3.17 9.17 2.19
C ALA A 117 3.51 10.54 2.81
N THR A 118 3.67 11.58 1.99
CA THR A 118 4.05 12.92 2.46
C THR A 118 2.88 13.91 2.55
N ALA A 119 1.64 13.45 2.31
CA ALA A 119 0.45 14.31 2.37
C ALA A 119 0.29 15.13 3.66
N PRO A 120 0.71 14.67 4.86
CA PRO A 120 0.62 15.48 6.09
C PRO A 120 1.51 16.74 6.09
N PHE A 121 2.50 16.83 5.20
CA PHE A 121 3.34 18.01 4.99
C PHE A 121 2.78 18.95 3.91
N GLY A 122 1.76 18.52 3.17
CA GLY A 122 1.17 19.29 2.09
C GLY A 122 1.11 18.55 0.77
N ARG A 123 0.73 19.28 -0.27
CA ARG A 123 0.58 18.76 -1.63
C ARG A 123 1.95 18.55 -2.27
N LEU A 124 2.17 17.36 -2.84
CA LEU A 124 3.39 17.09 -3.61
C LEU A 124 3.38 17.89 -4.92
N VAL A 125 4.39 18.72 -5.14
CA VAL A 125 4.57 19.55 -6.34
C VAL A 125 5.95 19.30 -6.97
N ALA A 126 6.04 19.43 -8.29
CA ALA A 126 7.29 19.26 -9.02
C ALA A 126 7.29 20.10 -10.31
N LEU A 127 8.48 20.32 -10.88
CA LEU A 127 8.57 20.74 -12.28
C LEU A 127 8.28 19.57 -13.21
N GLY A 128 7.50 19.82 -14.24
CA GLY A 128 7.28 18.90 -15.36
C GLY A 128 8.32 19.09 -16.46
N ARG A 129 8.60 18.02 -17.22
CA ARG A 129 9.44 18.12 -18.41
C ARG A 129 8.64 18.84 -19.51
N PRO A 130 9.12 19.95 -20.11
CA PRO A 130 8.36 20.72 -21.11
C PRO A 130 7.85 19.91 -22.31
N SER A 131 8.55 18.83 -22.68
CA SER A 131 8.15 17.95 -23.79
C SER A 131 7.07 16.93 -23.45
N ASP A 132 6.60 16.87 -22.19
CA ASP A 132 5.59 15.90 -21.79
C ASP A 132 4.22 16.26 -22.37
N ARG A 133 3.63 15.35 -23.15
CA ARG A 133 2.28 15.53 -23.71
C ARG A 133 1.17 15.53 -22.65
N LEU A 134 1.40 14.82 -21.54
CA LEU A 134 0.48 14.70 -20.42
C LEU A 134 1.29 14.59 -19.12
N PRO A 135 0.85 15.21 -18.02
CA PRO A 135 1.49 15.05 -16.72
C PRO A 135 1.56 13.59 -16.28
N GLN A 136 2.61 13.24 -15.53
CA GLN A 136 2.64 11.99 -14.78
C GLN A 136 1.64 12.07 -13.62
N ALA A 137 1.13 10.92 -13.19
CA ALA A 137 0.27 10.85 -12.01
C ALA A 137 1.15 10.82 -10.75
N GLY A 138 0.81 11.64 -9.75
CA GLY A 138 1.61 11.79 -8.53
C GLY A 138 1.68 13.24 -8.13
N ALA A 139 2.84 13.86 -8.35
CA ALA A 139 3.06 15.27 -8.07
C ALA A 139 2.22 16.16 -9.00
N ALA A 140 1.71 17.27 -8.46
CA ALA A 140 1.15 18.33 -9.27
C ALA A 140 2.27 19.08 -9.98
N ARG A 141 2.11 19.34 -11.28
CA ARG A 141 3.21 19.84 -12.10
C ARG A 141 2.97 21.23 -12.64
N HIS A 142 3.99 22.07 -12.52
CA HIS A 142 4.14 23.28 -13.31
C HIS A 142 5.14 23.03 -14.44
N TYR A 143 4.91 23.58 -15.62
CA TYR A 143 5.80 23.47 -16.77
C TYR A 143 6.34 24.87 -17.06
N ALA A 144 7.59 25.09 -16.67
CA ALA A 144 8.27 26.36 -16.86
C ALA A 144 9.13 26.34 -18.12
N SER A 145 9.44 27.53 -18.63
CA SER A 145 10.40 27.76 -19.70
C SER A 145 11.85 27.58 -19.19
N ASP A 146 12.81 27.48 -20.11
CA ASP A 146 14.25 27.40 -19.75
C ASP A 146 14.78 28.66 -19.04
N HIS A 147 14.08 29.80 -19.15
CA HIS A 147 14.47 31.05 -18.48
C HIS A 147 13.79 31.24 -17.12
N ASP A 148 12.63 30.65 -16.89
CA ASP A 148 11.84 30.88 -15.65
C ASP A 148 11.95 29.76 -14.63
N TRP A 149 12.36 28.55 -15.04
CA TRP A 149 12.30 27.37 -14.16
C TRP A 149 13.08 27.53 -12.85
N GLN A 150 14.22 28.25 -12.87
CA GLN A 150 15.02 28.48 -11.67
C GLN A 150 14.24 29.31 -10.63
N ASN A 151 13.58 30.39 -11.06
CA ASN A 151 12.79 31.24 -10.17
C ASN A 151 11.60 30.47 -9.57
N GLN A 152 10.95 29.64 -10.38
CA GLN A 152 9.88 28.75 -9.92
C GLN A 152 10.37 27.77 -8.85
N VAL A 153 11.55 27.17 -9.04
CA VAL A 153 12.16 26.25 -8.07
C VAL A 153 12.55 26.97 -6.78
N LEU A 154 13.22 28.12 -6.87
CA LEU A 154 13.64 28.89 -5.69
C LEU A 154 12.44 29.28 -4.84
N THR A 155 11.38 29.80 -5.46
CA THR A 155 10.14 30.16 -4.75
C THR A 155 9.49 28.94 -4.11
N ALA A 156 9.47 27.81 -4.80
CA ALA A 156 8.93 26.58 -4.24
C ALA A 156 9.77 26.05 -3.07
N MET A 157 11.11 26.17 -3.12
CA MET A 157 12.00 25.77 -2.02
C MET A 157 11.73 26.60 -0.77
N ASP A 158 11.54 27.91 -0.92
CA ASP A 158 11.29 28.82 0.20
C ASP A 158 9.94 28.56 0.88
N ARG A 159 8.95 28.08 0.11
CA ARG A 159 7.60 27.75 0.60
C ARG A 159 7.45 26.31 1.10
N ALA A 160 8.36 25.41 0.74
CA ALA A 160 8.20 24.00 1.02
C ALA A 160 8.32 23.68 2.51
N GLY A 161 7.32 22.96 3.04
CA GLY A 161 7.39 22.37 4.38
C GLY A 161 8.30 21.15 4.43
N LEU A 162 8.50 20.50 3.28
CA LEU A 162 9.39 19.36 3.09
C LEU A 162 9.92 19.38 1.64
N ILE A 163 11.21 19.13 1.47
CA ILE A 163 11.89 18.99 0.18
C ILE A 163 12.35 17.55 0.04
N LEU A 164 11.83 16.88 -0.99
CA LEU A 164 12.26 15.55 -1.41
C LEU A 164 13.21 15.71 -2.60
N LEU A 165 14.43 15.20 -2.49
CA LEU A 165 15.41 15.27 -3.57
C LEU A 165 15.84 13.86 -3.99
N ALA A 166 15.48 13.44 -5.20
CA ALA A 166 15.96 12.17 -5.73
C ALA A 166 17.43 12.28 -6.13
N CYS A 167 18.25 11.36 -5.62
CA CYS A 167 19.69 11.28 -5.91
C CYS A 167 19.93 10.78 -7.34
N GLY A 168 19.63 11.62 -8.32
CA GLY A 168 19.77 11.35 -9.75
C GLY A 168 21.06 11.92 -10.35
N PRO A 169 21.32 11.66 -11.64
CA PRO A 169 22.42 12.29 -12.37
C PRO A 169 22.02 13.67 -12.89
N GLY A 170 22.99 14.55 -13.10
CA GLY A 170 22.83 15.74 -13.95
C GLY A 170 23.34 17.04 -13.36
N ARG A 171 23.76 17.97 -14.25
CA ARG A 171 24.27 19.29 -13.87
C ARG A 171 23.20 20.17 -13.22
N SER A 172 21.97 20.14 -13.73
CA SER A 172 20.85 20.92 -13.16
C SER A 172 20.57 20.51 -11.71
N LEU A 173 20.64 19.22 -11.40
CA LEU A 173 20.44 18.71 -10.04
C LEU A 173 21.53 19.19 -9.07
N ARG A 174 22.79 19.32 -9.53
CA ARG A 174 23.85 19.88 -8.69
C ARG A 174 23.54 21.32 -8.28
N TRP A 175 23.04 22.15 -9.20
CA TRP A 175 22.56 23.50 -8.86
C TRP A 175 21.40 23.44 -7.86
N GLU A 176 20.43 22.54 -8.05
CA GLU A 176 19.32 22.36 -7.09
C GLU A 176 19.83 21.98 -5.69
N VAL A 177 20.83 21.08 -5.61
CA VAL A 177 21.48 20.70 -4.34
C VAL A 177 22.18 21.89 -3.70
N GLU A 178 22.95 22.66 -4.47
CA GLU A 178 23.61 23.89 -3.98
C GLU A 178 22.60 24.86 -3.38
N GLN A 179 21.47 25.08 -4.06
CA GLN A 179 20.40 25.97 -3.58
C GLN A 179 19.69 25.45 -2.32
N VAL A 180 19.49 24.13 -2.21
CA VAL A 180 18.93 23.52 -0.99
C VAL A 180 19.90 23.66 0.18
N VAL A 181 21.18 23.36 -0.03
CA VAL A 181 22.18 23.44 1.03
C VAL A 181 22.40 24.89 1.49
N ALA A 182 22.45 25.85 0.57
CA ALA A 182 22.62 27.26 0.88
C ALA A 182 21.52 27.83 1.79
N ARG A 183 20.31 27.26 1.76
CA ARG A 183 19.20 27.64 2.64
C ARG A 183 19.37 27.20 4.09
N ASN A 184 20.31 26.29 4.36
CA ASN A 184 20.66 25.79 5.69
C ASN A 184 19.44 25.32 6.52
N GLN A 185 18.54 24.56 5.88
CA GLN A 185 17.37 23.96 6.52
C GLN A 185 17.37 22.42 6.35
N PRO A 186 18.41 21.72 6.84
CA PRO A 186 18.58 20.28 6.62
C PRO A 186 17.41 19.43 7.14
N GLU A 187 16.72 19.89 8.19
CA GLU A 187 15.59 19.18 8.79
C GLU A 187 14.36 19.06 7.88
N ARG A 188 14.29 19.90 6.84
CA ARG A 188 13.24 19.86 5.80
C ARG A 188 13.68 19.07 4.57
N LEU A 189 14.92 18.58 4.52
CA LEU A 189 15.45 17.85 3.39
C LEU A 189 15.40 16.33 3.62
N VAL A 190 14.87 15.62 2.63
CA VAL A 190 14.99 14.16 2.52
C VAL A 190 15.60 13.83 1.16
N LEU A 191 16.77 13.22 1.16
CA LEU A 191 17.32 12.61 -0.04
C LEU A 191 16.67 11.25 -0.28
N ILE A 192 16.38 10.94 -1.54
CA ILE A 192 15.80 9.67 -1.97
C ILE A 192 16.82 8.92 -2.82
N GLY A 193 17.33 7.81 -2.30
CA GLY A 193 18.14 6.87 -3.06
C GLY A 193 17.27 6.13 -4.08
N VAL A 194 17.63 6.23 -5.35
CA VAL A 194 16.86 5.69 -6.48
C VAL A 194 17.65 4.64 -7.25
N ARG A 195 16.91 3.72 -7.90
CA ARG A 195 17.38 2.74 -8.89
C ARG A 195 18.40 1.72 -8.36
N ASP A 196 19.64 2.14 -8.14
CA ASP A 196 20.79 1.31 -7.75
C ASP A 196 21.88 2.14 -7.03
N ASP A 197 22.76 1.44 -6.32
CA ASP A 197 23.84 2.05 -5.54
C ASP A 197 24.84 2.83 -6.40
N ARG A 198 24.96 2.51 -7.70
CA ARG A 198 25.88 3.22 -8.61
C ARG A 198 25.38 4.63 -8.89
N GLN A 199 24.07 4.81 -9.08
CA GLN A 199 23.48 6.14 -9.27
C GLN A 199 23.69 6.99 -8.02
N TYR A 200 23.46 6.43 -6.83
CA TYR A 200 23.72 7.14 -5.57
C TYR A 200 25.20 7.48 -5.40
N ALA A 201 26.12 6.55 -5.64
CA ALA A 201 27.56 6.80 -5.56
C ALA A 201 28.00 7.91 -6.53
N SER A 202 27.45 7.94 -7.74
CA SER A 202 27.71 9.01 -8.71
C SER A 202 27.17 10.36 -8.24
N PHE A 203 25.96 10.39 -7.65
CA PHE A 203 25.38 11.61 -7.08
C PHE A 203 26.23 12.12 -5.91
N LYS A 204 26.61 11.24 -4.99
CA LYS A 204 27.48 11.53 -3.84
C LYS A 204 28.81 12.12 -4.31
N ALA A 205 29.48 11.49 -5.26
CA ALA A 205 30.74 12.00 -5.81
C ALA A 205 30.60 13.38 -6.46
N ALA A 206 29.48 13.63 -7.15
CA ALA A 206 29.22 14.89 -7.86
C ALA A 206 28.75 16.04 -6.95
N THR A 207 28.45 15.79 -5.67
CA THR A 207 27.90 16.77 -4.73
C THR A 207 28.63 16.83 -3.39
N LEU A 208 29.71 16.05 -3.23
CA LEU A 208 30.45 15.89 -1.98
C LEU A 208 30.92 17.22 -1.38
N ASP A 209 31.31 18.16 -2.24
CA ASP A 209 31.80 19.48 -1.86
C ASP A 209 30.70 20.47 -1.44
N LEU A 210 29.43 20.13 -1.66
CA LEU A 210 28.30 21.00 -1.33
C LEU A 210 27.81 20.77 0.11
N PHE A 211 27.77 19.52 0.58
CA PHE A 211 27.19 19.20 1.88
C PHE A 211 28.15 19.53 3.05
N PRO A 212 27.67 20.16 4.15
CA PRO A 212 28.51 20.45 5.32
C PRO A 212 29.05 19.21 6.04
N GLN A 213 28.31 18.10 5.96
CA GLN A 213 28.71 16.79 6.47
C GLN A 213 28.79 15.79 5.31
N PRO A 214 29.72 14.83 5.35
CA PRO A 214 29.86 13.84 4.29
C PRO A 214 28.61 12.96 4.21
N LEU A 215 28.08 12.79 3.00
CA LEU A 215 26.98 11.85 2.77
C LEU A 215 27.42 10.41 3.10
N PRO A 216 26.55 9.58 3.69
CA PRO A 216 26.86 8.21 4.09
C PRO A 216 27.06 7.31 2.86
N GLU A 217 27.46 6.06 3.08
CA GLU A 217 27.29 5.03 2.05
C GLU A 217 25.81 4.69 1.89
N ALA A 218 25.44 4.15 0.72
CA ALA A 218 24.07 3.66 0.52
C ALA A 218 23.76 2.61 1.59
N PRO A 219 22.61 2.71 2.30
CA PRO A 219 22.21 1.65 3.20
C PRO A 219 22.05 0.36 2.39
N ALA A 220 22.53 -0.76 2.94
CA ALA A 220 22.54 -2.04 2.25
C ALA A 220 21.15 -2.37 1.70
N ASP A 221 21.05 -2.77 0.43
CA ASP A 221 19.78 -3.16 -0.19
C ASP A 221 19.12 -4.21 0.71
N PRO A 222 17.86 -4.04 1.13
CA PRO A 222 17.14 -5.02 1.92
C PRO A 222 16.80 -6.28 1.10
N GLU A 223 17.80 -6.96 0.55
CA GLU A 223 17.71 -8.36 0.07
C GLU A 223 17.21 -9.32 1.18
N ARG A 224 17.12 -8.84 2.43
CA ARG A 224 16.70 -9.59 3.63
C ARG A 224 15.18 -9.81 3.77
N HIS A 225 14.32 -9.11 3.03
CA HIS A 225 12.86 -9.32 3.09
C HIS A 225 12.30 -10.22 1.98
N GLY A 226 13.15 -11.11 1.43
CA GLY A 226 12.79 -12.00 0.32
C GLY A 226 12.61 -11.23 -0.99
N GLU A 227 12.15 -11.91 -2.05
CA GLU A 227 11.88 -11.37 -3.41
C GLU A 227 10.89 -10.18 -3.48
N MET A 228 10.62 -9.50 -2.38
CA MET A 228 9.61 -8.46 -2.23
C MET A 228 10.09 -7.11 -2.76
N SER A 229 9.55 -6.78 -3.94
CA SER A 229 9.40 -5.45 -4.52
C SER A 229 10.68 -4.79 -5.03
N ARG A 230 10.96 -4.93 -6.33
CA ARG A 230 11.88 -4.05 -7.09
C ARG A 230 11.27 -2.65 -7.18
N THR A 231 11.35 -1.88 -6.10
CA THR A 231 10.96 -0.47 -6.12
C THR A 231 12.07 0.37 -6.73
N TYR A 232 11.67 1.47 -7.36
CA TYR A 232 12.58 2.51 -7.83
C TYR A 232 13.17 3.29 -6.65
N THR A 233 12.33 3.57 -5.66
CA THR A 233 12.71 4.17 -4.37
C THR A 233 13.31 3.09 -3.47
N ARG A 234 14.60 3.20 -3.13
CA ARG A 234 15.31 2.17 -2.34
C ARG A 234 15.57 2.58 -0.91
N SER A 235 16.01 3.81 -0.72
CA SER A 235 16.41 4.34 0.57
C SER A 235 16.10 5.81 0.70
N VAL A 236 16.17 6.30 1.93
CA VAL A 236 16.04 7.71 2.25
C VAL A 236 17.18 8.13 3.16
N ILE A 237 17.55 9.40 3.09
CA ILE A 237 18.49 10.02 4.02
C ILE A 237 17.84 11.31 4.49
N TRP A 238 17.62 11.42 5.80
CA TRP A 238 17.18 12.64 6.44
C TRP A 238 18.31 13.20 7.31
N PHE A 239 18.22 14.46 7.69
CA PHE A 239 19.29 15.14 8.39
C PHE A 239 18.83 15.75 9.72
N ASP A 240 19.74 15.82 10.67
CA ASP A 240 19.62 16.68 11.86
C ASP A 240 19.93 18.14 11.51
N ALA A 241 19.68 19.05 12.46
CA ALA A 241 19.93 20.48 12.30
C ALA A 241 21.40 20.83 11.98
N ASP A 242 22.34 19.97 12.35
CA ASP A 242 23.79 20.11 12.14
C ASP A 242 24.30 19.39 10.87
N TRP A 243 23.38 19.01 9.98
CA TRP A 243 23.64 18.22 8.76
C TRP A 243 24.08 16.77 9.00
N THR A 244 24.00 16.23 10.22
CA THR A 244 24.27 14.81 10.45
C THR A 244 23.30 13.95 9.63
N PRO A 245 23.78 13.10 8.69
CA PRO A 245 22.92 12.30 7.83
C PRO A 245 22.52 10.98 8.47
N HIS A 246 21.26 10.58 8.29
CA HIS A 246 20.70 9.33 8.78
C HIS A 246 20.17 8.48 7.62
N PRO A 247 20.96 7.52 7.10
CA PRO A 247 20.53 6.64 6.03
C PRO A 247 19.59 5.56 6.55
N VAL A 248 18.44 5.38 5.89
CA VAL A 248 17.43 4.37 6.24
C VAL A 248 16.95 3.65 4.99
N GLY A 249 17.00 2.32 4.98
CA GLY A 249 16.41 1.49 3.94
C GLY A 249 14.88 1.41 4.09
N LEU A 250 14.16 1.36 2.97
CA LEU A 250 12.71 1.19 3.04
C LEU A 250 12.34 -0.19 3.61
N GLY A 251 11.64 -0.19 4.75
CA GLY A 251 11.24 -1.41 5.45
C GLY A 251 12.25 -1.90 6.48
N ASP A 252 13.32 -1.15 6.74
CA ASP A 252 14.22 -1.40 7.87
C ASP A 252 13.44 -1.38 9.20
N GLN A 253 13.91 -2.18 10.15
CA GLN A 253 13.26 -2.29 11.46
C GLN A 253 13.57 -1.06 12.31
N ASP A 254 12.55 -0.57 13.01
CA ASP A 254 12.66 0.52 13.97
C ASP A 254 12.65 -0.08 15.40
N PRO A 255 13.56 0.33 16.30
CA PRO A 255 13.58 -0.17 17.69
C PRO A 255 12.27 0.06 18.46
N GLU A 256 11.53 1.12 18.12
CA GLU A 256 10.30 1.52 18.81
C GLU A 256 9.04 0.99 18.10
N VAL A 257 9.16 0.51 16.86
CA VAL A 257 8.02 0.12 16.03
C VAL A 257 8.29 -1.18 15.28
N ARG A 258 7.36 -2.13 15.40
CA ARG A 258 7.30 -3.34 14.59
C ARG A 258 6.87 -3.03 13.17
N VAL A 259 7.82 -2.56 12.35
CA VAL A 259 7.61 -2.14 10.96
C VAL A 259 6.94 -3.24 10.14
N ASP A 260 7.31 -4.50 10.35
CA ASP A 260 6.74 -5.68 9.68
C ASP A 260 5.20 -5.76 9.74
N LYS A 261 4.58 -5.21 10.79
CA LYS A 261 3.12 -5.22 10.98
C LYS A 261 2.39 -4.07 10.29
N LEU A 262 3.12 -3.05 9.82
CA LEU A 262 2.57 -1.83 9.23
C LEU A 262 2.74 -1.80 7.71
N ILE A 263 3.67 -2.61 7.18
CA ILE A 263 3.91 -2.73 5.75
C ILE A 263 2.67 -3.25 5.02
N LYS A 264 2.30 -2.55 3.96
CA LYS A 264 1.27 -2.98 3.00
C LYS A 264 1.97 -3.42 1.73
N PRO A 265 2.08 -4.73 1.42
CA PRO A 265 2.84 -5.19 0.25
C PRO A 265 2.38 -4.62 -1.08
N HIS A 266 1.08 -4.33 -1.22
CA HIS A 266 0.54 -3.67 -2.40
C HIS A 266 0.90 -2.18 -2.42
N ALA A 267 1.02 -1.50 -1.28
CA ALA A 267 1.34 -0.08 -1.19
C ALA A 267 2.67 0.12 -0.44
N TRP A 268 3.71 -0.58 -0.90
CA TRP A 268 4.98 -0.69 -0.20
C TRP A 268 5.54 0.68 0.17
N VAL A 269 5.82 1.51 -0.84
CA VAL A 269 6.38 2.87 -0.66
C VAL A 269 5.44 3.74 0.20
N GLU A 270 4.13 3.67 -0.03
CA GLU A 270 3.14 4.44 0.74
C GLU A 270 3.18 4.09 2.25
N SER A 271 3.54 2.85 2.59
CA SER A 271 3.60 2.36 3.97
C SER A 271 4.99 2.39 4.61
N THR A 272 6.06 2.22 3.84
CA THR A 272 7.44 2.17 4.36
C THR A 272 8.11 3.53 4.37
N PHE A 273 7.82 4.39 3.40
CA PHE A 273 8.44 5.72 3.30
C PHE A 273 8.17 6.57 4.55
N PRO A 274 6.94 6.69 5.06
CA PRO A 274 6.70 7.46 6.28
C PRO A 274 7.41 6.94 7.53
N LEU A 275 7.60 5.62 7.61
CA LEU A 275 8.30 4.98 8.72
C LEU A 275 9.81 5.26 8.63
N ALA A 276 10.38 5.24 7.43
CA ALA A 276 11.79 5.51 7.20
C ALA A 276 12.20 6.96 7.52
N ILE A 277 11.28 7.92 7.37
CA ILE A 277 11.47 9.32 7.76
C ILE A 277 10.64 9.72 9.00
N ARG A 278 10.31 8.77 9.88
CA ARG A 278 9.51 9.01 11.10
C ARG A 278 10.04 10.18 11.95
N PRO A 279 11.37 10.35 12.16
CA PRO A 279 11.90 11.49 12.90
C PRO A 279 11.59 12.85 12.26
N VAL A 280 11.46 12.92 10.93
CA VAL A 280 11.08 14.15 10.20
C VAL A 280 9.62 14.52 10.50
N PHE A 281 8.71 13.54 10.50
CA PHE A 281 7.31 13.76 10.92
C PHE A 281 7.21 14.23 12.37
N GLN A 282 7.96 13.60 13.28
CA GLN A 282 7.93 13.93 14.70
C GLN A 282 8.42 15.36 14.96
N ARG A 283 9.53 15.78 14.34
CA ARG A 283 10.06 17.15 14.45
C ARG A 283 9.09 18.20 13.92
N ALA A 284 8.40 17.87 12.83
CA ALA A 284 7.38 18.75 12.25
C ALA A 284 6.02 18.70 12.98
N ALA A 285 5.91 17.93 14.07
CA ALA A 285 4.66 17.67 14.80
C ALA A 285 3.52 17.16 13.89
N ARG A 286 3.86 16.34 12.88
CA ARG A 286 2.90 15.75 11.94
C ARG A 286 2.64 14.29 12.25
N ALA A 287 1.40 13.85 12.00
CA ALA A 287 1.05 12.45 12.12
C ALA A 287 1.77 11.62 11.05
N VAL A 288 2.34 10.48 11.45
CA VAL A 288 2.97 9.53 10.53
C VAL A 288 1.88 8.65 9.90
N PRO A 289 1.68 8.68 8.56
CA PRO A 289 0.67 7.86 7.92
C PRO A 289 0.80 6.37 8.26
N GLY A 290 -0.30 5.77 8.70
CA GLY A 290 -0.36 4.35 9.06
C GLY A 290 0.18 4.00 10.45
N LEU A 291 0.78 4.95 11.18
CA LEU A 291 1.30 4.74 12.54
C LEU A 291 0.51 5.59 13.56
N PRO A 292 -0.26 4.97 14.46
CA PRO A 292 -0.98 5.69 15.51
C PRO A 292 -0.04 6.39 16.50
N ALA A 293 -0.44 7.57 16.99
CA ALA A 293 0.35 8.38 17.92
C ALA A 293 0.62 7.69 19.28
N ARG A 294 -0.24 6.77 19.69
CA ARG A 294 -0.09 6.00 20.93
C ARG A 294 -0.69 4.62 20.81
N ARG A 295 -0.26 3.73 21.71
CA ARG A 295 -0.84 2.39 21.85
C ARG A 295 -2.29 2.51 22.35
N ILE A 296 -3.20 1.80 21.68
CA ILE A 296 -4.62 1.76 22.07
C ILE A 296 -4.86 0.45 22.82
N ASP A 297 -5.00 0.54 24.15
CA ASP A 297 -5.20 -0.64 25.00
C ASP A 297 -6.66 -1.13 24.99
N GLN A 298 -7.61 -0.20 24.85
CA GLN A 298 -9.02 -0.53 24.81
C GLN A 298 -9.42 -1.04 23.43
N ARG A 299 -10.10 -2.17 23.40
CA ARG A 299 -10.57 -2.79 22.16
C ARG A 299 -11.76 -1.99 21.63
N PRO A 300 -11.77 -1.65 20.32
CA PRO A 300 -12.87 -0.91 19.74
C PRO A 300 -14.13 -1.80 19.66
N ARG A 301 -15.30 -1.24 19.98
CA ARG A 301 -16.60 -1.95 19.95
C ARG A 301 -16.84 -2.74 18.66
N PRO A 302 -16.52 -2.23 17.45
CA PRO A 302 -16.66 -3.00 16.21
C PRO A 302 -15.87 -4.31 16.19
N ALA A 303 -14.66 -4.34 16.75
CA ALA A 303 -13.86 -5.57 16.80
C ALA A 303 -14.50 -6.59 17.75
N THR A 304 -14.95 -6.16 18.92
CA THR A 304 -15.66 -7.02 19.88
C THR A 304 -16.96 -7.56 19.29
N ALA A 305 -17.75 -6.72 18.64
CA ALA A 305 -19.00 -7.12 17.99
C ALA A 305 -18.75 -8.11 16.85
N ALA A 306 -17.74 -7.88 16.01
CA ALA A 306 -17.36 -8.81 14.95
C ALA A 306 -16.99 -10.19 15.52
N VAL A 307 -16.17 -10.24 16.57
CA VAL A 307 -15.79 -11.53 17.18
C VAL A 307 -17.00 -12.22 17.82
N ALA A 308 -17.89 -11.47 18.48
CA ALA A 308 -19.11 -12.03 19.07
C ALA A 308 -20.05 -12.63 18.00
N ILE A 309 -20.27 -11.93 16.88
CA ILE A 309 -21.08 -12.43 15.76
C ILE A 309 -20.46 -13.70 15.18
N LEU A 310 -19.15 -13.70 14.93
CA LEU A 310 -18.45 -14.87 14.37
C LEU A 310 -18.46 -16.05 15.33
N ALA A 311 -18.29 -15.81 16.64
CA ALA A 311 -18.36 -16.85 17.65
C ALA A 311 -19.78 -17.45 17.75
N LEU A 312 -20.82 -16.61 17.65
CA LEU A 312 -22.21 -17.06 17.60
C LEU A 312 -22.46 -17.92 16.35
N MET A 313 -22.05 -17.47 15.17
CA MET A 313 -22.19 -18.25 13.93
C MET A 313 -21.46 -19.58 14.00
N LEU A 314 -20.23 -19.59 14.53
CA LEU A 314 -19.45 -20.80 14.73
C LEU A 314 -20.13 -21.77 15.71
N SER A 315 -20.66 -21.26 16.83
CA SER A 315 -21.36 -22.07 17.84
C SER A 315 -22.66 -22.67 17.28
N THR A 316 -23.43 -21.90 16.52
CA THR A 316 -24.66 -22.41 15.90
C THR A 316 -24.36 -23.46 14.83
N ALA A 317 -23.31 -23.24 14.02
CA ALA A 317 -22.85 -24.23 13.05
C ALA A 317 -22.38 -25.52 13.74
N LEU A 318 -21.69 -25.40 14.89
CA LEU A 318 -21.30 -26.53 15.72
C LEU A 318 -22.51 -27.31 16.19
N ILE A 319 -23.50 -26.65 16.80
CA ILE A 319 -24.69 -27.32 17.33
C ILE A 319 -25.45 -28.04 16.21
N LEU A 320 -25.70 -27.36 15.08
CA LEU A 320 -26.43 -27.95 13.95
C LEU A 320 -25.67 -29.11 13.30
N GLY A 321 -24.34 -29.00 13.21
CA GLY A 321 -23.48 -30.06 12.67
C GLY A 321 -23.39 -31.27 13.60
N LEU A 322 -23.17 -31.05 14.89
CA LEU A 322 -23.03 -32.11 15.90
C LEU A 322 -24.28 -32.99 16.01
N VAL A 323 -25.47 -32.44 15.80
CA VAL A 323 -26.72 -33.22 15.80
C VAL A 323 -26.74 -34.30 14.70
N HIS A 324 -25.93 -34.14 13.64
CA HIS A 324 -25.92 -35.06 12.49
C HIS A 324 -24.64 -35.92 12.39
N LEU A 325 -23.60 -35.63 13.17
CA LEU A 325 -22.31 -36.35 13.11
C LEU A 325 -22.25 -37.48 14.16
N LYS A 326 -21.63 -38.60 13.82
CA LYS A 326 -21.44 -39.75 14.74
C LYS A 326 -19.96 -39.97 15.07
N GLY A 327 -19.67 -40.26 16.35
CA GLY A 327 -18.36 -40.78 16.80
C GLY A 327 -17.16 -39.94 16.38
N GLU A 328 -16.26 -40.52 15.59
CA GLU A 328 -14.96 -39.95 15.18
C GLU A 328 -15.08 -38.70 14.29
N GLU A 329 -16.19 -38.53 13.56
CA GLU A 329 -16.43 -37.36 12.70
C GLU A 329 -16.57 -36.08 13.52
N THR A 330 -17.20 -36.18 14.70
CA THR A 330 -17.34 -35.08 15.65
C THR A 330 -15.99 -34.61 16.15
N LEU A 331 -15.13 -35.54 16.58
CA LEU A 331 -13.80 -35.22 17.09
C LEU A 331 -12.92 -34.59 16.01
N THR A 332 -13.00 -35.10 14.78
CA THR A 332 -12.29 -34.57 13.62
C THR A 332 -12.73 -33.13 13.32
N MET A 333 -14.03 -32.87 13.24
CA MET A 333 -14.53 -31.51 13.00
C MET A 333 -14.13 -30.54 14.12
N SER A 334 -14.25 -30.94 15.39
CA SER A 334 -13.82 -30.16 16.55
C SER A 334 -12.34 -29.75 16.47
N LEU A 335 -11.46 -30.70 16.13
CA LEU A 335 -10.01 -30.47 16.16
C LEU A 335 -9.51 -29.69 14.93
N PHE A 336 -10.04 -29.96 13.74
CA PHE A 336 -9.52 -29.39 12.49
C PHE A 336 -10.26 -28.13 12.02
N VAL A 337 -11.46 -27.85 12.52
CA VAL A 337 -12.24 -26.65 12.13
C VAL A 337 -12.44 -25.72 13.32
N TYR A 338 -13.05 -26.21 14.40
CA TYR A 338 -13.47 -25.33 15.49
C TYR A 338 -12.29 -24.78 16.30
N LEU A 339 -11.29 -25.60 16.60
CA LEU A 339 -10.12 -25.15 17.34
C LEU A 339 -9.32 -24.09 16.57
N PRO A 340 -8.92 -24.28 15.29
CA PRO A 340 -8.22 -23.25 14.52
C PRO A 340 -9.03 -21.95 14.37
N VAL A 341 -10.34 -22.04 14.12
CA VAL A 341 -11.19 -20.85 14.00
C VAL A 341 -11.32 -20.14 15.36
N SER A 342 -11.42 -20.85 16.47
CA SER A 342 -11.45 -20.26 17.81
C SER A 342 -10.13 -19.55 18.14
N VAL A 343 -8.98 -20.16 17.81
CA VAL A 343 -7.66 -19.52 17.93
C VAL A 343 -7.59 -18.27 17.05
N LEU A 344 -8.10 -18.33 15.82
CA LEU A 344 -8.16 -17.18 14.92
C LEU A 344 -9.00 -16.04 15.51
N LEU A 345 -10.19 -16.33 16.05
CA LEU A 345 -11.06 -15.35 16.71
C LEU A 345 -10.41 -14.75 17.96
N TYR A 346 -9.75 -15.56 18.77
CA TYR A 346 -8.97 -15.07 19.91
C TYR A 346 -7.84 -14.13 19.46
N ARG A 347 -7.16 -14.44 18.34
CA ARG A 347 -6.14 -13.55 17.79
C ARG A 347 -6.73 -12.25 17.24
N VAL A 348 -7.89 -12.28 16.59
CA VAL A 348 -8.63 -11.06 16.20
C VAL A 348 -8.96 -10.23 17.42
N TRP A 349 -9.50 -10.87 18.46
CA TRP A 349 -9.82 -10.24 19.74
C TRP A 349 -8.60 -9.56 20.39
N ARG A 350 -7.40 -10.15 20.23
CA ARG A 350 -6.13 -9.60 20.74
C ARG A 350 -5.47 -8.57 19.80
N GLY A 351 -6.08 -8.23 18.66
CA GLY A 351 -5.54 -7.24 17.72
C GLY A 351 -4.44 -7.81 16.81
N GLY A 352 -4.43 -9.12 16.59
CA GLY A 352 -3.48 -9.77 15.71
C GLY A 352 -3.73 -9.39 14.24
N HIS A 353 -2.80 -8.62 13.65
CA HIS A 353 -2.91 -8.12 12.26
C HIS A 353 -3.27 -9.22 11.26
N VAL A 354 -2.50 -10.32 11.24
CA VAL A 354 -2.71 -11.44 10.30
C VAL A 354 -4.09 -12.07 10.50
N ALA A 355 -4.55 -12.20 11.75
CA ALA A 355 -5.85 -12.78 12.05
C ALA A 355 -7.00 -11.89 11.55
N VAL A 356 -6.90 -10.57 11.76
CA VAL A 356 -7.88 -9.60 11.25
C VAL A 356 -7.92 -9.63 9.73
N LEU A 357 -6.76 -9.69 9.06
CA LEU A 357 -6.67 -9.78 7.60
C LEU A 357 -7.33 -11.07 7.08
N LEU A 358 -7.04 -12.22 7.68
CA LEU A 358 -7.63 -13.51 7.31
C LEU A 358 -9.16 -13.49 7.48
N VAL A 359 -9.67 -12.97 8.60
CA VAL A 359 -11.12 -12.89 8.82
C VAL A 359 -11.80 -11.94 7.83
N LYS A 360 -11.17 -10.81 7.45
CA LYS A 360 -11.70 -9.94 6.40
C LYS A 360 -11.78 -10.64 5.05
N LEU A 361 -10.72 -11.35 4.67
CA LEU A 361 -10.63 -12.05 3.39
C LEU A 361 -11.61 -13.21 3.31
N LEU A 362 -11.58 -14.10 4.31
CA LEU A 362 -12.44 -15.28 4.35
C LEU A 362 -13.90 -14.88 4.59
N GLY A 363 -14.17 -13.94 5.50
CA GLY A 363 -15.50 -13.45 5.80
C GLY A 363 -16.17 -12.76 4.61
N GLY A 364 -15.43 -11.95 3.85
CA GLY A 364 -15.91 -11.36 2.61
C GLY A 364 -16.25 -12.41 1.55
N LEU A 365 -15.32 -13.34 1.31
CA LEU A 365 -15.47 -14.40 0.31
C LEU A 365 -16.63 -15.36 0.64
N PHE A 366 -16.60 -15.96 1.84
CA PHE A 366 -17.63 -16.91 2.27
C PHE A 366 -18.98 -16.22 2.49
N GLY A 367 -18.99 -14.98 2.98
CA GLY A 367 -20.22 -14.19 3.11
C GLY A 367 -20.93 -14.00 1.76
N ALA A 368 -20.18 -13.60 0.73
CA ALA A 368 -20.72 -13.45 -0.62
C ALA A 368 -21.17 -14.80 -1.23
N LEU A 369 -20.41 -15.87 -0.99
CA LEU A 369 -20.77 -17.22 -1.44
C LEU A 369 -22.08 -17.69 -0.79
N CYS A 370 -22.21 -17.58 0.53
CA CYS A 370 -23.41 -17.98 1.26
C CYS A 370 -24.67 -17.22 0.83
N LEU A 371 -24.55 -15.96 0.41
CA LEU A 371 -25.69 -15.19 -0.10
C LEU A 371 -26.05 -15.50 -1.56
N SER A 372 -25.10 -15.98 -2.35
CA SER A 372 -25.33 -16.33 -3.77
C SER A 372 -25.78 -17.77 -3.97
N LEU A 373 -25.39 -18.69 -3.08
CA LEU A 373 -25.72 -20.12 -3.16
C LEU A 373 -27.23 -20.42 -3.20
N PRO A 374 -28.11 -19.79 -2.40
CA PRO A 374 -29.55 -20.06 -2.45
C PRO A 374 -30.20 -19.74 -3.81
N VAL A 375 -29.65 -18.77 -4.54
CA VAL A 375 -30.11 -18.41 -5.89
C VAL A 375 -29.67 -19.45 -6.92
N LEU A 376 -28.52 -20.09 -6.70
CA LEU A 376 -28.06 -21.23 -7.51
C LEU A 376 -28.81 -22.53 -7.17
N PHE A 377 -29.04 -22.80 -5.89
CA PHE A 377 -29.62 -24.05 -5.40
C PHE A 377 -31.14 -24.13 -5.50
N SER A 378 -31.85 -23.00 -5.52
CA SER A 378 -33.30 -22.96 -5.80
C SER A 378 -33.66 -23.52 -7.18
N ARG A 379 -32.66 -23.70 -8.08
CA ARG A 379 -32.83 -24.37 -9.38
C ARG A 379 -32.64 -25.89 -9.34
N ILE A 380 -32.17 -26.48 -8.23
CA ILE A 380 -31.66 -27.87 -8.21
C ILE A 380 -32.39 -28.78 -7.20
N HIS A 381 -33.06 -28.27 -6.16
CA HIS A 381 -33.71 -29.11 -5.14
C HIS A 381 -34.97 -28.50 -4.51
N GLU A 382 -36.14 -29.05 -4.81
CA GLU A 382 -37.44 -28.63 -4.25
C GLU A 382 -37.76 -29.21 -2.86
N SER A 383 -37.06 -30.25 -2.38
CA SER A 383 -37.60 -31.08 -1.28
C SER A 383 -36.91 -30.98 0.09
N SER A 384 -35.90 -30.11 0.30
CA SER A 384 -35.20 -30.05 1.59
C SER A 384 -35.09 -28.63 2.19
N GLY A 385 -36.14 -28.25 2.93
CA GLY A 385 -36.09 -27.48 4.19
C GLY A 385 -35.65 -26.02 4.15
N GLY A 386 -36.62 -25.08 4.14
CA GLY A 386 -36.37 -23.64 4.23
C GLY A 386 -35.50 -23.20 5.42
N ALA A 387 -35.52 -23.94 6.54
CA ALA A 387 -34.68 -23.65 7.71
C ALA A 387 -33.17 -23.68 7.43
N ARG A 388 -32.69 -24.60 6.56
CA ARG A 388 -31.27 -24.67 6.19
C ARG A 388 -30.87 -23.46 5.33
N THR A 389 -31.71 -23.07 4.38
CA THR A 389 -31.50 -21.90 3.54
C THR A 389 -31.46 -20.62 4.37
N THR A 390 -32.39 -20.44 5.31
CA THR A 390 -32.40 -19.30 6.24
C THR A 390 -31.11 -19.26 7.06
N PHE A 391 -30.65 -20.40 7.58
CA PHE A 391 -29.40 -20.45 8.34
C PHE A 391 -28.17 -20.04 7.51
N VAL A 392 -28.04 -20.56 6.28
CA VAL A 392 -26.92 -20.21 5.38
C VAL A 392 -26.94 -18.71 5.05
N LEU A 393 -28.12 -18.13 4.82
CA LEU A 393 -28.27 -16.69 4.58
C LEU A 393 -27.86 -15.87 5.81
N LEU A 394 -28.30 -16.26 7.01
CA LEU A 394 -27.94 -15.58 8.26
C LEU A 394 -26.44 -15.68 8.55
N ALA A 395 -25.83 -16.85 8.31
CA ALA A 395 -24.39 -17.03 8.44
C ALA A 395 -23.62 -16.16 7.44
N GLY A 396 -24.06 -16.11 6.18
CA GLY A 396 -23.50 -15.24 5.16
C GLY A 396 -23.57 -13.76 5.53
N ALA A 397 -24.74 -13.30 6.00
CA ALA A 397 -24.92 -11.94 6.48
C ALA A 397 -24.03 -11.64 7.69
N GLY A 398 -23.93 -12.55 8.66
CA GLY A 398 -23.07 -12.40 9.84
C GLY A 398 -21.58 -12.27 9.48
N LEU A 399 -21.10 -13.04 8.50
CA LEU A 399 -19.74 -12.95 7.97
C LEU A 399 -19.47 -11.60 7.30
N LEU A 400 -20.40 -11.11 6.48
CA LEU A 400 -20.27 -9.79 5.83
C LEU A 400 -20.31 -8.65 6.86
N ILE A 401 -21.26 -8.66 7.80
CA ILE A 401 -21.36 -7.65 8.85
C ILE A 401 -20.06 -7.60 9.67
N SER A 402 -19.54 -8.76 10.07
CA SER A 402 -18.27 -8.86 10.80
C SER A 402 -17.10 -8.30 9.98
N THR A 403 -17.08 -8.60 8.68
CA THR A 403 -16.07 -8.06 7.74
C THR A 403 -16.16 -6.54 7.67
N PHE A 404 -17.35 -5.96 7.50
CA PHE A 404 -17.55 -4.51 7.49
C PHE A 404 -17.14 -3.84 8.81
N LEU A 405 -17.48 -4.44 9.95
CA LEU A 405 -17.08 -3.94 11.26
C LEU A 405 -15.55 -3.89 11.40
N LEU A 406 -14.84 -4.92 10.92
CA LEU A 406 -13.38 -4.96 10.94
C LEU A 406 -12.72 -3.97 9.96
N HIS A 407 -13.44 -3.48 8.94
CA HIS A 407 -12.95 -2.45 8.00
C HIS A 407 -13.05 -1.02 8.56
N ARG A 408 -13.67 -0.82 9.72
CA ARG A 408 -13.74 0.49 10.38
C ARG A 408 -12.34 1.01 10.72
N GLU A 409 -12.14 2.31 10.54
CA GLU A 409 -10.88 3.01 10.79
C GLU A 409 -10.36 2.79 12.21
N VAL A 410 -11.24 2.89 13.21
CA VAL A 410 -10.89 2.63 14.63
C VAL A 410 -10.31 1.23 14.88
N VAL A 411 -10.70 0.23 14.08
CA VAL A 411 -10.12 -1.12 14.16
C VAL A 411 -8.75 -1.15 13.51
N HIS A 412 -8.58 -0.47 12.37
CA HIS A 412 -7.28 -0.34 11.70
C HIS A 412 -6.27 0.37 12.61
N GLU A 413 -6.64 1.51 13.20
CA GLU A 413 -5.80 2.23 14.16
C GLU A 413 -5.45 1.36 15.38
N TRP A 414 -6.43 0.68 15.97
CA TRP A 414 -6.18 -0.20 17.11
C TRP A 414 -5.20 -1.33 16.77
N VAL A 415 -5.37 -2.01 15.62
CA VAL A 415 -4.46 -3.06 15.15
C VAL A 415 -3.07 -2.50 14.86
N ALA A 416 -2.97 -1.37 14.15
CA ALA A 416 -1.70 -0.72 13.86
C ALA A 416 -0.97 -0.28 15.13
N SER A 417 -1.71 0.14 16.17
CA SER A 417 -1.13 0.56 17.45
C SER A 417 -0.44 -0.59 18.20
N GLN A 418 -0.76 -1.85 17.87
CA GLN A 418 -0.05 -3.03 18.39
C GLN A 418 1.33 -3.25 17.74
N ALA A 419 1.72 -2.41 16.79
CA ALA A 419 3.07 -2.36 16.26
C ALA A 419 4.02 -1.57 17.18
N LEU A 420 3.50 -0.65 18.01
CA LEU A 420 4.32 0.10 18.95
C LEU A 420 4.94 -0.84 19.99
N VAL A 421 6.26 -0.78 20.13
CA VAL A 421 7.00 -1.54 21.14
C VAL A 421 6.79 -0.85 22.48
N THR A 422 6.18 -1.54 23.44
CA THR A 422 6.09 -1.03 24.81
C THR A 422 7.51 -0.94 25.39
N PRO A 423 7.91 0.19 26.00
CA PRO A 423 9.17 0.25 26.74
C PRO A 423 9.18 -0.90 27.74
N ARG A 424 10.20 -1.77 27.68
CA ARG A 424 10.43 -2.68 28.80
C ARG A 424 10.69 -1.80 30.01
N ALA A 425 9.90 -1.97 31.07
CA ALA A 425 10.22 -1.35 32.35
C ALA A 425 11.69 -1.66 32.67
N PRO A 426 12.51 -0.67 33.08
CA PRO A 426 13.87 -0.95 33.53
C PRO A 426 13.78 -2.01 34.62
N LYS A 427 14.53 -3.09 34.42
CA LYS A 427 14.59 -4.22 35.36
C LYS A 427 15.35 -3.83 36.62
#